data_AF-A0A7K0MIA8-F1
#
_entry.id   AF-A0A7K0MIA8-F1
#
_cell.length_a   1.000
_cell.length_b   1.000
_cell.length_c   1.000
_cell.angle_alpha   90.00
_cell.angle_beta   90.00
_cell.angle_gamma   90.00
#
_symmetry.space_group_name_H-M   'P 1'
#
loop_
_entity.id
_entity.type
_entity.pdbx_description
1 polymer ?
#
loop_
_entity_poly.entity_id
_entity_poly.type
_entity_poly.pdbx_seq_one_letter_code
_entity_poly.pdbx_strand_id
1 'polypeptide(L)'
;MKTRGLVVNHASAPLVPWEFDRRDLGPDDVALDIAYAGICHSDIHQAREEWGPAIFPMVPGHEIVGTVREVGPSVTKFAVGDRIGVGVFIDSCRTC
;
A
#
# COMPACT_ATOMS: atom_id res chain seq x y z
N MET A 1 -9.06 -4.20 -9.46
CA MET A 1 -7.81 -4.56 -10.19
C MET A 1 -7.05 -5.68 -9.49
N LYS A 2 -6.82 -6.81 -10.18
CA LYS A 2 -6.01 -7.92 -9.65
C LYS A 2 -4.57 -7.50 -9.37
N THR A 3 -4.10 -7.76 -8.16
CA THR A 3 -2.78 -7.39 -7.66
C THR A 3 -2.12 -8.58 -6.98
N ARG A 4 -0.79 -8.65 -7.04
CA ARG A 4 0.01 -9.61 -6.28
C ARG A 4 0.83 -8.90 -5.22
N GLY A 5 0.96 -9.51 -4.06
CA GLY A 5 1.80 -9.04 -2.96
C GLY A 5 2.32 -10.19 -2.12
N LEU A 6 3.09 -9.85 -1.09
CA LEU A 6 3.48 -10.78 -0.03
C LEU A 6 2.63 -10.51 1.21
N VAL A 7 2.06 -11.54 1.80
CA VAL A 7 1.21 -11.43 2.99
C VAL A 7 1.77 -12.21 4.16
N VAL A 8 1.47 -11.73 5.36
CA VAL A 8 1.54 -12.49 6.61
C VAL A 8 0.12 -12.96 6.93
N ASN A 9 -0.10 -14.26 7.10
CA ASN A 9 -1.44 -14.84 7.28
C ASN A 9 -1.97 -14.78 8.73
N HIS A 10 -1.08 -14.69 9.70
CA HIS A 10 -1.34 -14.52 11.14
C HIS A 10 -0.05 -14.05 11.82
N ALA A 11 -0.13 -13.59 13.07
CA ALA A 11 1.02 -13.07 13.80
C ALA A 11 2.25 -13.99 13.71
N SER A 12 3.40 -13.42 13.35
CA SER A 12 4.69 -14.11 13.20
C SER A 12 4.79 -15.18 12.09
N ALA A 13 3.78 -15.34 11.24
CA ALA A 13 3.87 -16.23 10.08
C ALA A 13 4.89 -15.70 9.04
N PRO A 14 5.51 -16.58 8.25
CA PRO A 14 6.35 -16.14 7.14
C PRO A 14 5.54 -15.39 6.07
N LEU A 15 6.22 -14.49 5.34
CA LEU A 15 5.66 -13.83 4.16
C LEU A 15 5.46 -14.85 3.02
N VAL A 16 4.26 -14.87 2.44
CA VAL A 16 3.92 -15.75 1.30
C VAL A 16 3.26 -14.97 0.16
N PRO A 17 3.43 -15.39 -1.10
CA PRO A 17 2.72 -14.77 -2.23
C PRO A 17 1.20 -14.87 -2.09
N TRP A 18 0.51 -13.80 -2.43
CA TRP A 18 -0.95 -13.72 -2.42
C TRP A 18 -1.47 -12.87 -3.56
N GLU A 19 -2.63 -13.24 -4.10
CA GLU A 19 -3.35 -12.48 -5.12
C GLU A 19 -4.65 -11.92 -4.53
N PHE A 20 -4.89 -10.63 -4.74
CA PHE A 20 -6.05 -9.94 -4.19
C PHE A 20 -6.54 -8.85 -5.16
N ASP A 21 -7.80 -8.46 -4.98
CA ASP A 21 -8.40 -7.38 -5.75
C ASP A 21 -8.28 -6.05 -5.01
N ARG A 22 -7.72 -5.05 -5.68
CA ARG A 22 -7.85 -3.65 -5.29
C ARG A 22 -9.17 -3.10 -5.82
N ARG A 23 -9.74 -2.13 -5.09
CA ARG A 23 -10.85 -1.31 -5.59
C ARG A 23 -10.50 -0.64 -6.91
N ASP A 24 -11.52 -0.21 -7.65
CA ASP A 24 -11.33 0.57 -8.87
C ASP A 24 -10.78 1.96 -8.54
N LEU A 25 -10.14 2.57 -9.54
CA LEU A 25 -9.57 3.91 -9.43
C LEU A 25 -10.69 4.94 -9.34
N GLY A 26 -10.73 5.69 -8.25
CA GLY A 26 -11.68 6.77 -8.03
C GLY A 26 -11.23 8.09 -8.66
N PRO A 27 -12.07 9.13 -8.59
CA PRO A 27 -11.81 10.42 -9.23
C PRO A 27 -10.52 11.11 -8.80
N ASP A 28 -10.16 10.99 -7.52
CA ASP A 28 -9.02 11.70 -6.91
C ASP A 28 -7.79 10.80 -6.70
N ASP A 29 -7.83 9.57 -7.20
CA ASP A 29 -6.80 8.56 -6.92
C ASP A 29 -5.66 8.56 -7.93
N VAL A 30 -4.52 8.07 -7.48
CA VAL A 30 -3.35 7.80 -8.32
C VAL A 30 -2.98 6.33 -8.21
N ALA A 31 -2.98 5.61 -9.33
CA ALA A 31 -2.42 4.28 -9.41
C ALA A 31 -0.93 4.35 -9.76
N LEU A 32 -0.11 3.59 -9.05
CA LEU A 32 1.32 3.47 -9.33
C LEU A 32 1.72 2.01 -9.54
N ASP A 33 2.65 1.80 -10.47
CA ASP A 33 3.44 0.59 -10.55
C ASP A 33 4.59 0.70 -9.53
N ILE A 34 4.51 -0.10 -8.48
CA ILE A 34 5.49 -0.11 -7.39
C ILE A 34 6.81 -0.70 -7.89
N ALA A 35 7.89 0.08 -7.78
CA ALA A 35 9.24 -0.36 -8.15
C ALA A 35 10.00 -0.88 -6.93
N TYR A 36 9.87 -0.20 -5.79
CA TYR A 36 10.53 -0.58 -4.54
C TYR A 36 9.61 -0.31 -3.35
N ALA A 37 9.76 -1.13 -2.31
CA ALA A 37 9.19 -0.91 -0.99
C ALA A 37 10.28 -1.11 0.05
N GLY A 38 10.45 -0.12 0.94
CA GLY A 38 11.34 -0.21 2.08
C GLY A 38 10.82 -1.18 3.14
N ILE A 39 11.71 -1.58 4.05
CA ILE A 39 11.40 -2.39 5.21
C ILE A 39 11.98 -1.69 6.42
N CYS A 40 11.16 -1.50 7.45
CA CYS A 40 11.65 -1.05 8.75
C CYS A 40 10.99 -1.81 9.90
N HIS A 41 11.32 -1.45 11.14
CA HIS A 41 10.87 -2.21 12.31
C HIS A 41 9.36 -2.15 12.53
N SER A 42 8.67 -1.11 12.08
CA SER A 42 7.19 -1.03 12.16
C SER A 42 6.51 -2.13 11.35
N ASP A 43 7.06 -2.53 10.20
CA ASP A 43 6.53 -3.68 9.44
C ASP A 43 6.62 -4.97 10.27
N ILE A 44 7.73 -5.14 10.99
CA ILE A 44 7.98 -6.31 11.85
C ILE A 44 7.05 -6.30 13.06
N HIS A 45 6.99 -5.17 13.78
CA HIS A 45 6.12 -5.02 14.95
C HIS A 45 4.66 -5.30 14.59
N GLN A 46 4.20 -4.75 13.46
CA GLN A 46 2.83 -4.94 13.00
C GLN A 46 2.56 -6.38 12.56
N ALA A 47 3.46 -7.01 11.80
CA ALA A 47 3.33 -8.40 11.35
C ALA A 47 3.36 -9.43 12.50
N ARG A 48 3.88 -9.04 13.67
CA ARG A 48 4.00 -9.89 14.86
C ARG A 48 3.00 -9.55 15.97
N GLU A 49 2.09 -8.61 15.75
CA GLU A 49 1.14 -8.11 16.76
C GLU A 49 1.83 -7.54 18.02
N GLU A 50 3.03 -6.97 17.89
CA GLU A 50 3.78 -6.43 19.03
C GLU A 50 3.20 -5.11 19.57
N TRP A 51 2.23 -4.53 18.86
CA TRP A 51 1.45 -3.35 19.27
C TRP A 51 -0.02 -3.65 19.60
N GLY A 52 -0.39 -4.93 19.67
CA GLY A 52 -1.76 -5.39 19.90
C GLY A 52 -2.35 -6.09 18.68
N PRO A 53 -3.65 -6.45 18.76
CA PRO A 53 -4.32 -7.22 17.71
C PRO A 53 -4.24 -6.52 16.34
N ALA A 54 -3.87 -7.27 15.31
CA ALA A 54 -3.74 -6.80 13.95
C ALA A 54 -4.81 -7.44 13.04
N ILE A 55 -4.92 -6.92 11.82
CA ILE A 55 -5.83 -7.46 10.80
C ILE A 55 -5.01 -8.32 9.84
N PHE A 56 -5.42 -9.59 9.72
CA PHE A 56 -4.82 -10.55 8.80
C PHE A 56 -5.86 -11.07 7.78
N PRO A 57 -5.44 -11.53 6.58
CA PRO A 57 -4.06 -11.49 6.06
C PRO A 57 -3.58 -10.06 5.81
N MET A 58 -2.31 -9.79 6.13
CA MET A 58 -1.71 -8.45 6.08
C MET A 58 -0.67 -8.37 4.98
N VAL A 59 -0.69 -7.31 4.17
CA VAL A 59 0.45 -6.90 3.32
C VAL A 59 1.21 -5.79 4.06
N PRO A 60 2.42 -6.04 4.62
CA PRO A 60 3.25 -4.98 5.19
C PRO A 60 3.83 -4.05 4.11
N GLY A 61 4.41 -2.92 4.53
CA GLY A 61 5.04 -1.95 3.65
C GLY A 61 4.34 -0.60 3.64
N HIS A 62 5.11 0.45 3.95
CA HIS A 62 4.64 1.83 4.05
C HIS A 62 5.71 2.87 3.65
N GLU A 63 6.72 2.40 2.91
CA GLU A 63 7.83 3.17 2.35
C GLU A 63 7.93 2.86 0.86
N ILE A 64 6.96 3.31 0.08
CA ILE A 64 6.73 2.83 -1.29
C ILE A 64 7.21 3.89 -2.29
N VAL A 65 7.93 3.46 -3.33
CA VAL A 65 8.23 4.30 -4.50
C VAL A 65 7.89 3.58 -5.80
N GLY A 66 7.40 4.32 -6.77
CA GLY A 66 7.00 3.77 -8.05
C GLY A 66 6.76 4.83 -9.11
N THR A 67 6.17 4.39 -10.22
CA THR A 67 5.82 5.26 -11.35
C THR A 67 4.32 5.31 -11.49
N VAL A 68 3.75 6.51 -11.67
CA VAL A 68 2.32 6.68 -11.90
C VAL A 68 1.93 5.96 -13.19
N ARG A 69 0.98 5.05 -13.08
CA ARG A 69 0.42 4.27 -14.19
C ARG A 69 -0.88 4.87 -14.71
N GLU A 70 -1.72 5.36 -13.81
CA GLU A 70 -3.05 5.90 -14.12
C GLU A 70 -3.45 6.93 -13.06
N VAL A 71 -4.25 7.92 -13.45
CA VAL A 71 -4.77 8.95 -12.54
C VAL A 71 -6.27 9.10 -12.73
N GLY A 72 -6.98 9.36 -11.64
CA GLY A 72 -8.40 9.68 -11.68
C GLY A 72 -8.65 11.03 -12.36
N PRO A 73 -9.86 11.25 -12.91
CA PRO A 73 -10.22 12.46 -13.67
C PRO A 73 -10.09 13.79 -12.90
N SER A 74 -10.11 13.77 -11.57
CA SER A 74 -9.96 14.97 -10.73
C SER A 74 -8.52 15.24 -10.31
N VAL A 75 -7.58 14.33 -10.60
CA VAL A 75 -6.17 14.50 -10.23
C VAL A 75 -5.53 15.58 -11.10
N THR A 76 -4.90 16.55 -10.45
CA THR A 76 -4.22 17.67 -11.11
C THR A 76 -2.72 17.78 -10.75
N LYS A 77 -2.27 17.05 -9.73
CA LYS A 77 -0.91 17.19 -9.18
C LYS A 77 0.10 16.22 -9.77
N PHE A 78 -0.37 15.13 -10.37
CA PHE A 78 0.47 14.04 -10.89
C PHE A 78 -0.01 13.66 -12.28
N ALA A 79 0.91 13.18 -13.10
CA ALA A 79 0.66 12.68 -14.43
C ALA A 79 1.25 11.26 -14.59
N VAL A 80 0.71 10.51 -15.56
CA VAL A 80 1.27 9.20 -15.95
C VAL A 80 2.74 9.35 -16.33
N GLY A 81 3.59 8.49 -15.75
CA GLY A 81 5.04 8.53 -15.91
C GLY A 81 5.80 9.24 -14.78
N ASP A 82 5.11 9.97 -13.90
CA ASP A 82 5.76 10.61 -12.74
C ASP A 82 6.30 9.58 -11.75
N ARG A 83 7.44 9.89 -11.13
CA ARG A 83 7.97 9.11 -10.01
C ARG A 83 7.43 9.66 -8.70
N ILE A 84 6.70 8.84 -7.96
CA ILE A 84 6.05 9.25 -6.72
C ILE A 84 6.37 8.28 -5.58
N GLY A 85 6.23 8.78 -4.36
CA GLY A 85 6.31 8.00 -3.14
C GLY A 85 4.99 8.00 -2.36
N VAL A 86 4.71 6.90 -1.66
CA VAL A 86 3.58 6.76 -0.74
C VAL A 86 4.14 6.41 0.64
N GLY A 87 3.80 7.22 1.64
CA GLY A 87 4.22 7.03 3.03
C GLY A 87 3.20 6.23 3.86
N VAL A 88 3.20 6.48 5.18
CA VAL A 88 2.47 5.68 6.18
C VAL A 88 0.95 5.71 6.03
N PHE A 89 0.38 6.89 5.81
CA PHE A 89 -1.06 7.07 5.76
C PHE A 89 -1.48 7.44 4.35
N ILE A 90 -2.62 6.88 3.91
CA ILE A 90 -3.13 7.07 2.54
C ILE A 90 -4.38 7.94 2.48
N ASP A 91 -5.00 8.28 3.61
CA ASP A 91 -6.19 9.13 3.65
C ASP A 91 -6.43 9.74 5.05
N SER A 92 -7.37 10.67 5.15
CA SER A 92 -7.90 11.21 6.41
C SER A 92 -9.35 11.68 6.24
N CYS A 93 -10.02 12.12 7.32
CA CYS A 93 -11.42 12.58 7.24
C CYS A 93 -11.61 13.90 6.48
N ARG A 94 -10.51 14.65 6.23
CA ARG A 94 -10.47 15.93 5.52
C ARG A 94 -11.23 17.09 6.18
N THR A 95 -11.76 16.93 7.39
CA THR A 95 -12.66 17.91 8.02
C THR A 95 -12.34 18.29 9.46
N CYS A 96 -11.48 17.54 10.17
CA CYS A 96 -11.06 17.83 11.54
C CYS A 96 -9.70 18.53 11.62
#